data_AF-A0A2K2D2J2-F1
#
_entry.id   AF-A0A2K2D2J2-F1
#
_cell.length_a   1.000
_cell.length_b   1.000
_cell.length_c   1.000
_cell.angle_alpha   90.00
_cell.angle_beta   90.00
_cell.angle_gamma   90.00
#
_symmetry.space_group_name_H-M   'P 1'
#
loop_
_entity.id
_entity.type
_entity.pdbx_description
1 polymer ?
#
loop_
_entity_poly.entity_id
_entity_poly.type
_entity_poly.pdbx_seq_one_letter_code
_entity_poly.pdbx_strand_id
1 'polypeptide(L)'
;MSDSTLQDLNLAQSAELEKSKDSVAKPCNTKPVLNGNKRVDKEENAPLACPDAVTNGCEAAVVDVEYIDSEHLIDLPDVDTSFSTLLARLDSKDWIKTCEALNNVRQLAIYHKERLQELLEPLVPLIVKSVKNPRSALCKTALMTCADIFKAYGELMVDSIDLLLMPLFLKSSQDKRFVCEAAEAALISMTSWISPSILLPKMQPYLKNRNPRIRAKASVCFSKSVPRLVSETLPEDLLKIPAFFAPMIISDYLQRNPKRGFRIKYIFML
;
A
#
# COMPACT_ATOMS: atom_id res chain seq x y z
N MET A 1 -31.15 -22.21 -61.05
CA MET A 1 -32.13 -22.29 -59.94
C MET A 1 -31.67 -21.28 -58.91
N SER A 2 -32.21 -20.05 -58.81
CA SER A 2 -33.48 -19.69 -58.12
C SER A 2 -33.51 -20.27 -56.70
N ASP A 3 -33.72 -19.58 -55.59
CA ASP A 3 -34.24 -18.25 -55.26
C ASP A 3 -33.90 -17.99 -53.77
N SER A 4 -33.38 -16.81 -53.41
CA SER A 4 -34.01 -15.77 -52.58
C SER A 4 -34.24 -16.05 -51.08
N THR A 5 -33.64 -15.22 -50.22
CA THR A 5 -34.40 -14.40 -49.25
C THR A 5 -33.57 -13.20 -48.77
N LEU A 6 -34.04 -12.02 -49.18
CA LEU A 6 -33.83 -10.67 -48.65
C LEU A 6 -34.32 -10.60 -47.18
N GLN A 7 -33.93 -9.71 -46.26
CA GLN A 7 -34.06 -8.23 -46.13
C GLN A 7 -33.79 -7.94 -44.61
N ASP A 8 -33.25 -6.86 -44.06
CA ASP A 8 -33.54 -5.40 -44.12
C ASP A 8 -32.37 -4.63 -43.43
N LEU A 9 -31.77 -3.56 -44.00
CA LEU A 9 -32.04 -2.10 -43.83
C LEU A 9 -31.82 -1.56 -42.38
N ASN A 10 -31.29 -0.37 -42.05
CA ASN A 10 -30.74 0.82 -42.72
C ASN A 10 -30.05 1.65 -41.60
N LEU A 11 -28.86 2.21 -41.77
CA LEU A 11 -28.52 3.57 -42.22
C LEU A 11 -29.26 4.77 -41.56
N ALA A 12 -28.43 5.58 -40.86
CA ALA A 12 -28.45 7.03 -40.65
C ALA A 12 -29.54 7.71 -39.79
N GLN A 13 -29.08 8.45 -38.77
CA GLN A 13 -29.40 9.88 -38.64
C GLN A 13 -28.40 10.60 -37.72
N SER A 14 -27.81 11.67 -38.28
CA SER A 14 -27.12 12.76 -37.60
C SER A 14 -28.03 13.99 -37.66
N ALA A 15 -28.17 14.72 -36.56
CA ALA A 15 -28.65 16.10 -36.48
C ALA A 15 -28.10 16.67 -35.15
N GLU A 16 -27.10 17.56 -35.15
CA GLU A 16 -27.20 19.03 -35.25
C GLU A 16 -28.11 19.68 -34.20
N LEU A 17 -27.51 20.41 -33.25
CA LEU A 17 -28.11 21.63 -32.71
C LEU A 17 -27.02 22.65 -32.34
N GLU A 18 -27.16 23.82 -32.97
CA GLU A 18 -26.30 25.01 -32.92
C GLU A 18 -26.64 25.96 -31.75
N LYS A 19 -25.78 26.98 -31.60
CA LYS A 19 -25.64 28.00 -30.54
C LYS A 19 -26.84 28.90 -30.20
N SER A 20 -26.79 29.48 -28.99
CA SER A 20 -26.82 30.94 -28.64
C SER A 20 -27.43 31.16 -27.23
N LYS A 21 -27.17 32.18 -26.39
CA LYS A 21 -26.19 33.26 -26.18
C LYS A 21 -26.47 33.81 -24.76
N ASP A 22 -25.45 34.41 -24.15
CA ASP A 22 -25.46 35.55 -23.20
C ASP A 22 -26.34 35.57 -21.94
N SER A 23 -25.71 35.61 -20.76
CA SER A 23 -25.79 36.82 -19.89
C SER A 23 -24.75 36.82 -18.77
N VAL A 24 -24.17 38.01 -18.60
CA VAL A 24 -23.15 38.43 -17.64
C VAL A 24 -23.82 38.99 -16.39
N ALA A 25 -23.38 38.60 -15.19
CA ALA A 25 -23.27 39.47 -14.02
C ALA A 25 -22.38 38.82 -12.93
N LYS A 26 -21.66 39.68 -12.21
CA LYS A 26 -20.41 39.46 -11.44
C LYS A 26 -20.65 39.19 -9.93
N PRO A 27 -19.59 38.99 -9.11
CA PRO A 27 -19.58 38.14 -7.91
C PRO A 27 -19.70 38.93 -6.59
N CYS A 28 -19.87 38.23 -5.46
CA CYS A 28 -19.56 38.79 -4.15
C CYS A 28 -18.75 37.82 -3.27
N ASN A 29 -17.52 38.25 -2.98
CA ASN A 29 -16.72 37.83 -1.82
C ASN A 29 -17.38 38.34 -0.53
N THR A 30 -17.35 37.54 0.54
CA THR A 30 -17.00 38.00 1.91
C THR A 30 -16.83 36.80 2.86
N LYS A 31 -15.61 36.63 3.38
CA LYS A 31 -15.33 36.21 4.77
C LYS A 31 -14.89 37.49 5.53
N PRO A 32 -14.61 37.48 6.85
CA PRO A 32 -15.08 36.68 7.99
C PRO A 32 -15.59 37.58 9.14
N VAL A 33 -16.35 37.07 10.14
CA VAL A 33 -16.39 37.71 11.47
C VAL A 33 -16.44 36.67 12.60
N LEU A 34 -15.52 36.90 13.53
CA LEU A 34 -15.27 36.32 14.85
C LEU A 34 -16.37 36.69 15.86
N ASN A 35 -16.65 35.81 16.84
CA ASN A 35 -16.96 36.04 18.29
C ASN A 35 -17.86 34.85 18.73
N GLY A 36 -17.58 34.03 19.75
CA GLY A 36 -16.94 34.28 21.03
C GLY A 36 -18.01 34.36 22.12
N ASN A 37 -18.29 33.26 22.84
CA ASN A 37 -18.27 33.21 24.31
C ASN A 37 -18.84 31.92 24.95
N LYS A 38 -17.99 31.37 25.82
CA LYS A 38 -18.19 30.82 27.18
C LYS A 38 -19.06 29.58 27.46
N ARG A 39 -18.31 28.59 27.96
CA ARG A 39 -18.56 27.49 28.92
C ARG A 39 -19.59 27.78 30.04
N VAL A 40 -20.30 26.74 30.48
CA VAL A 40 -20.40 26.27 31.89
C VAL A 40 -20.72 24.75 31.89
N ASP A 41 -20.07 24.02 32.80
CA ASP A 41 -20.07 22.58 33.05
C ASP A 41 -21.31 22.06 33.82
N LYS A 42 -21.65 20.76 33.67
CA LYS A 42 -22.11 19.87 34.77
C LYS A 42 -22.31 18.40 34.34
N GLU A 43 -21.30 17.59 34.67
CA GLU A 43 -21.32 16.39 35.53
C GLU A 43 -22.58 15.47 35.61
N GLU A 44 -22.34 14.22 35.21
CA GLU A 44 -22.68 12.93 35.88
C GLU A 44 -24.14 12.50 36.12
N ASN A 45 -24.55 11.40 35.47
CA ASN A 45 -24.92 10.13 36.14
C ASN A 45 -25.41 9.07 35.13
N ALA A 46 -24.83 7.87 35.20
CA ALA A 46 -25.47 6.58 34.87
C ALA A 46 -25.77 5.87 36.21
N PRO A 47 -26.40 4.68 36.31
CA PRO A 47 -27.01 3.81 35.28
C PRO A 47 -28.43 3.32 35.65
N LEU A 48 -29.16 2.69 34.72
CA LEU A 48 -30.32 1.86 35.03
C LEU A 48 -30.34 0.62 34.13
N ALA A 49 -30.22 -0.55 34.77
CA ALA A 49 -30.39 -1.89 34.21
C ALA A 49 -31.85 -2.35 34.31
N CYS A 50 -32.27 -3.29 33.45
CA CYS A 50 -33.25 -4.37 33.68
C CYS A 50 -33.48 -5.18 32.37
N PRO A 51 -34.02 -6.43 32.40
CA PRO A 51 -33.24 -7.64 32.09
C PRO A 51 -33.79 -8.55 30.97
N ASP A 52 -32.95 -9.53 30.60
CA ASP A 52 -33.18 -10.87 30.05
C ASP A 52 -34.18 -11.11 28.91
N ALA A 53 -33.62 -11.49 27.75
CA ALA A 53 -34.22 -12.49 26.88
C ALA A 53 -33.14 -13.50 26.47
N VAL A 54 -33.20 -14.68 27.10
CA VAL A 54 -32.45 -15.88 26.73
C VAL A 54 -32.66 -16.20 25.26
N THR A 55 -31.61 -16.08 24.46
CA THR A 55 -31.48 -16.83 23.20
C THR A 55 -30.08 -17.40 23.13
N ASN A 56 -30.00 -18.73 23.33
CA ASN A 56 -28.84 -19.54 22.99
C ASN A 56 -28.45 -19.26 21.52
N GLY A 57 -27.30 -18.63 21.34
CA GLY A 57 -26.66 -18.46 20.05
C GLY A 57 -25.17 -18.43 20.29
N CYS A 58 -24.48 -19.46 19.79
CA CYS A 58 -23.06 -19.71 19.93
C CYS A 58 -22.24 -18.42 19.87
N GLU A 59 -21.71 -18.00 21.02
CA GLU A 59 -20.78 -16.88 21.11
C GLU A 59 -19.53 -17.29 20.33
N ALA A 60 -19.44 -16.83 19.09
CA ALA A 60 -18.21 -16.90 18.34
C ALA A 60 -17.19 -16.07 19.12
N ALA A 61 -16.44 -16.73 19.99
CA ALA A 61 -15.41 -16.11 20.80
C ALA A 61 -14.60 -15.18 19.90
N VAL A 62 -14.65 -13.88 20.18
CA VAL A 62 -13.85 -12.89 19.46
C VAL A 62 -12.42 -13.15 19.91
N VAL A 63 -11.72 -13.98 19.14
CA VAL A 63 -10.30 -14.22 19.35
C VAL A 63 -9.59 -12.93 18.94
N ASP A 64 -9.15 -12.18 19.94
CA ASP A 64 -8.33 -10.99 19.72
C ASP A 64 -6.91 -11.43 19.35
N VAL A 65 -6.39 -10.85 18.27
CA VAL A 65 -5.01 -11.09 17.84
C VAL A 65 -4.18 -9.93 18.35
N GLU A 66 -3.21 -10.23 19.19
CA GLU A 66 -2.27 -9.21 19.66
C GLU A 66 -1.32 -8.79 18.53
N TYR A 67 -1.12 -7.47 18.38
CA TYR A 67 -0.20 -6.90 17.38
C TYR A 67 1.00 -6.29 18.09
N ILE A 68 2.11 -7.02 18.07
CA ILE A 68 3.36 -6.60 18.68
C ILE A 68 4.24 -5.96 17.61
N ASP A 69 4.74 -4.76 17.86
CA ASP A 69 5.68 -4.07 16.96
C ASP A 69 7.02 -4.82 16.89
N SER A 70 7.73 -4.67 15.77
CA SER A 70 8.89 -5.52 15.48
C SER A 70 10.05 -5.31 16.46
N GLU A 71 10.19 -4.09 16.99
CA GLU A 71 11.13 -3.73 18.07
C GLU A 71 10.81 -4.37 19.44
N HIS A 72 9.59 -4.90 19.61
CA HIS A 72 9.13 -5.53 20.84
C HIS A 72 8.94 -7.04 20.70
N LEU A 73 9.20 -7.60 19.52
CA LEU A 73 9.26 -9.05 19.37
C LEU A 73 10.41 -9.62 20.20
N ILE A 74 10.20 -10.83 20.71
CA ILE A 74 11.21 -11.62 21.39
C ILE A 74 11.54 -12.86 20.55
N ASP A 75 12.68 -13.48 20.82
CA ASP A 75 13.07 -14.70 20.11
C ASP A 75 12.11 -15.87 20.39
N LEU A 76 12.07 -16.84 19.48
CA LEU A 76 11.27 -18.05 19.59
C LEU A 76 11.88 -19.02 20.62
N PRO A 77 11.07 -19.58 21.54
CA PRO A 77 11.57 -20.53 22.53
C PRO A 77 11.97 -21.88 21.91
N ASP A 78 11.29 -22.31 20.85
CA ASP A 78 11.60 -23.53 20.09
C ASP A 78 11.66 -23.20 18.59
N VAL A 79 12.86 -22.86 18.15
CA VAL A 79 13.15 -22.47 16.77
C VAL A 79 13.00 -23.65 15.81
N ASP A 80 13.44 -24.84 16.21
CA ASP A 80 13.46 -26.03 15.34
C ASP A 80 12.05 -26.53 15.00
N THR A 81 11.19 -26.65 16.00
CA THR A 81 9.79 -27.06 15.79
C THR A 81 9.03 -25.97 15.02
N SER A 82 9.26 -24.70 15.37
CA SER A 82 8.62 -23.57 14.68
C SER A 82 9.00 -23.51 13.21
N PHE A 83 10.27 -23.75 12.89
CA PHE A 83 10.80 -23.71 11.54
C PHE A 83 10.33 -24.90 10.70
N SER A 84 10.45 -26.13 11.22
CA SER A 84 10.08 -27.35 10.49
C SER A 84 8.59 -27.43 10.12
N THR A 85 7.72 -26.83 10.92
CA THR A 85 6.26 -26.83 10.69
C THR A 85 5.73 -25.55 10.02
N LEU A 86 6.61 -24.57 9.75
CA LEU A 86 6.23 -23.20 9.39
C LEU A 86 5.32 -23.13 8.15
N LEU A 87 5.75 -23.73 7.04
CA LEU A 87 5.03 -23.69 5.77
C LEU A 87 3.65 -24.35 5.88
N ALA A 88 3.55 -25.48 6.59
CA ALA A 88 2.29 -26.18 6.81
C ALA A 88 1.30 -25.34 7.66
N ARG A 89 1.80 -24.64 8.68
CA ARG A 89 0.97 -23.76 9.52
C ARG A 89 0.52 -22.50 8.75
N LEU A 90 1.35 -21.96 7.86
CA LEU A 90 0.99 -20.85 6.99
C LEU A 90 -0.04 -21.22 5.92
N ASP A 91 -0.05 -22.47 5.43
CA ASP A 91 -1.05 -22.94 4.47
C ASP A 91 -2.35 -23.45 5.12
N SER A 92 -2.42 -23.41 6.45
CA SER A 92 -3.58 -23.82 7.23
C SER A 92 -4.88 -23.11 6.81
N LYS A 93 -6.00 -23.82 6.92
CA LYS A 93 -7.34 -23.22 6.78
C LYS A 93 -7.76 -22.44 8.04
N ASP A 94 -7.13 -22.75 9.16
CA ASP A 94 -7.32 -22.04 10.43
C ASP A 94 -6.52 -20.74 10.40
N TRP A 95 -7.24 -19.63 10.35
CA TRP A 95 -6.67 -18.30 10.22
C TRP A 95 -5.90 -17.89 11.49
N ILE A 96 -6.25 -18.42 12.66
CA ILE A 96 -5.55 -18.13 13.92
C ILE A 96 -4.17 -18.78 13.89
N LYS A 97 -4.10 -20.07 13.54
CA LYS A 97 -2.83 -20.77 13.31
C LYS A 97 -1.96 -20.09 12.26
N THR A 98 -2.59 -19.52 11.23
CA THR A 98 -1.89 -18.74 10.20
C THR A 98 -1.33 -17.43 10.78
N CYS A 99 -2.07 -16.71 11.61
CA CYS A 99 -1.58 -15.51 12.31
C CYS A 99 -0.38 -15.84 13.21
N GLU A 100 -0.46 -16.92 14.00
CA GLU A 100 0.66 -17.37 14.83
C GLU A 100 1.89 -17.70 13.97
N ALA A 101 1.70 -18.44 12.87
CA ALA A 101 2.80 -18.77 11.97
C ALA A 101 3.42 -17.52 11.32
N LEU A 102 2.62 -16.53 10.96
CA LEU A 102 3.11 -15.24 10.45
C LEU A 102 3.91 -14.46 11.51
N ASN A 103 3.52 -14.52 12.79
CA ASN A 103 4.32 -13.95 13.88
C ASN A 103 5.64 -14.70 14.07
N ASN A 104 5.63 -16.04 13.96
CA ASN A 104 6.87 -16.83 13.96
C ASN A 104 7.79 -16.43 12.78
N VAL A 105 7.24 -16.17 11.59
CA VAL A 105 8.02 -15.64 10.45
C VAL A 105 8.68 -14.32 10.82
N ARG A 106 7.97 -13.41 11.49
CA ARG A 106 8.52 -12.11 11.93
C ARG A 106 9.68 -12.30 12.91
N GLN A 107 9.52 -13.17 13.90
CA GLN A 107 10.57 -13.49 14.87
C GLN A 107 11.79 -14.13 14.19
N LEU A 108 11.57 -15.12 13.32
CA LEU A 108 12.64 -15.76 12.56
C LEU A 108 13.37 -14.77 11.64
N ALA A 109 12.67 -13.82 11.02
CA ALA A 109 13.30 -12.79 10.18
C ALA A 109 14.22 -11.84 10.97
N ILE A 110 13.95 -11.65 12.27
CA ILE A 110 14.73 -10.79 13.16
C ILE A 110 15.90 -11.55 13.80
N TYR A 111 15.65 -12.75 14.32
CA TYR A 111 16.61 -13.49 15.16
C TYR A 111 17.34 -14.63 14.44
N HIS A 112 16.75 -15.19 13.38
CA HIS A 112 17.21 -16.38 12.67
C HIS A 112 17.18 -16.18 11.14
N LYS A 113 17.64 -15.02 10.69
CA LYS A 113 17.50 -14.54 9.30
C LYS A 113 18.06 -15.53 8.28
N GLU A 114 19.26 -16.05 8.52
CA GLU A 114 19.96 -16.97 7.60
C GLU A 114 19.14 -18.25 7.41
N ARG A 115 18.55 -18.76 8.50
CA ARG A 115 17.75 -19.98 8.47
C ARG A 115 16.43 -19.77 7.71
N LEU A 116 15.74 -18.65 7.96
CA LEU A 116 14.50 -18.33 7.26
C LEU A 116 14.73 -17.99 5.77
N GLN A 117 15.91 -17.49 5.40
CA GLN A 117 16.27 -17.22 4.01
C GLN A 117 16.11 -18.46 3.11
N GLU A 118 16.43 -19.66 3.62
CA GLU A 118 16.30 -20.93 2.88
C GLU A 118 14.85 -21.24 2.46
N LEU A 119 13.87 -20.68 3.19
CA LEU A 119 12.44 -20.88 2.92
C LEU A 119 11.80 -19.69 2.22
N LEU A 120 12.55 -18.65 1.84
CA LEU A 120 11.97 -17.40 1.36
C LEU A 120 11.10 -17.59 0.12
N GLU A 121 11.56 -18.40 -0.84
CA GLU A 121 10.84 -18.69 -2.09
C GLU A 121 9.45 -19.34 -1.85
N PRO A 122 9.32 -20.47 -1.13
CA PRO A 122 8.01 -21.04 -0.84
C PRO A 122 7.18 -20.23 0.16
N LEU A 123 7.83 -19.39 0.98
CA LEU A 123 7.17 -18.57 2.00
C LEU A 123 6.37 -17.40 1.41
N VAL A 124 6.93 -16.67 0.44
CA VAL A 124 6.31 -15.44 -0.07
C VAL A 124 4.90 -15.66 -0.65
N PRO A 125 4.63 -16.70 -1.47
CA PRO A 125 3.28 -16.99 -1.94
C PRO A 125 2.25 -17.18 -0.81
N LEU A 126 2.65 -17.79 0.31
CA LEU A 126 1.78 -17.99 1.48
C LEU A 126 1.51 -16.68 2.24
N ILE A 127 2.51 -15.79 2.31
CA ILE A 127 2.31 -14.42 2.82
C ILE A 127 1.34 -13.66 1.91
N VAL A 128 1.50 -13.73 0.59
CA VAL A 128 0.61 -13.09 -0.39
C VAL A 128 -0.83 -13.60 -0.25
N LYS A 129 -1.02 -14.92 -0.06
CA LYS A 129 -2.32 -15.54 0.24
C LYS A 129 -2.95 -14.92 1.49
N SER A 130 -2.15 -14.72 2.54
CA SER A 130 -2.59 -14.12 3.80
C SER A 130 -2.91 -12.63 3.69
N VAL A 131 -2.12 -11.85 2.95
CA VAL A 131 -2.41 -10.44 2.64
C VAL A 131 -3.74 -10.30 1.89
N LYS A 132 -4.03 -11.19 0.94
CA LYS A 132 -5.28 -11.17 0.16
C LYS A 132 -6.50 -11.63 0.98
N ASN A 133 -6.32 -12.19 2.17
CA ASN A 133 -7.42 -12.68 2.99
C ASN A 133 -8.39 -11.55 3.39
N PRO A 134 -9.72 -11.80 3.41
CA PRO A 134 -10.71 -10.80 3.82
C PRO A 134 -10.71 -10.52 5.32
N ARG A 135 -10.20 -11.43 6.16
CA ARG A 135 -10.12 -11.21 7.61
C ARG A 135 -9.05 -10.17 7.91
N SER A 136 -9.45 -9.05 8.50
CA SER A 136 -8.53 -7.94 8.76
C SER A 136 -7.41 -8.26 9.74
N ALA A 137 -7.64 -9.17 10.70
CA ALA A 137 -6.62 -9.58 11.65
C ALA A 137 -5.47 -10.29 10.93
N LEU A 138 -5.79 -11.39 10.23
CA LEU A 138 -4.84 -12.11 9.40
C LEU A 138 -4.18 -11.22 8.34
N CYS A 139 -4.95 -10.38 7.66
CA CYS A 139 -4.42 -9.44 6.69
C CYS A 139 -3.42 -8.47 7.31
N LYS A 140 -3.71 -7.89 8.50
CA LYS A 140 -2.79 -6.98 9.17
C LYS A 140 -1.52 -7.71 9.60
N THR A 141 -1.63 -8.88 10.22
CA THR A 141 -0.46 -9.68 10.63
C THR A 141 0.43 -9.96 9.43
N ALA A 142 -0.14 -10.35 8.29
CA ALA A 142 0.62 -10.58 7.05
C ALA A 142 1.31 -9.31 6.52
N LEU A 143 0.68 -8.14 6.64
CA LEU A 143 1.29 -6.86 6.25
C LEU A 143 2.45 -6.47 7.18
N MET A 144 2.33 -6.71 8.48
CA MET A 144 3.44 -6.56 9.43
C MET A 144 4.58 -7.52 9.07
N THR A 145 4.26 -8.77 8.73
CA THR A 145 5.25 -9.73 8.20
C THR A 145 5.94 -9.22 6.94
N CYS A 146 5.21 -8.64 5.97
CA CYS A 146 5.83 -8.03 4.80
C CYS A 146 6.85 -6.94 5.18
N ALA A 147 6.51 -6.08 6.14
CA ALA A 147 7.42 -5.02 6.59
C ALA A 147 8.74 -5.59 7.16
N ASP A 148 8.65 -6.65 7.97
CA ASP A 148 9.82 -7.33 8.55
C ASP A 148 10.64 -8.09 7.51
N ILE A 149 9.98 -8.76 6.57
CA ILE A 149 10.64 -9.45 5.45
C ILE A 149 11.41 -8.47 4.58
N PHE A 150 10.82 -7.32 4.21
CA PHE A 150 11.54 -6.30 3.43
C PHE A 150 12.74 -5.76 4.19
N LYS A 151 12.60 -5.51 5.50
CA LYS A 151 13.69 -5.04 6.36
C LYS A 151 14.81 -6.05 6.51
N ALA A 152 14.47 -7.33 6.69
CA ALA A 152 15.44 -8.39 6.87
C ALA A 152 16.18 -8.70 5.56
N TYR A 153 15.47 -8.84 4.45
CA TYR A 153 16.01 -9.43 3.22
C TYR A 153 16.32 -8.44 2.10
N GLY A 154 15.76 -7.23 2.12
CA GLY A 154 16.08 -6.16 1.17
C GLY A 154 16.09 -6.64 -0.29
N GLU A 155 17.24 -6.51 -0.96
CA GLU A 155 17.46 -6.91 -2.36
C GLU A 155 17.15 -8.39 -2.65
N LEU A 156 17.23 -9.28 -1.66
CA LEU A 156 16.87 -10.69 -1.86
C LEU A 156 15.37 -10.88 -2.17
N MET A 157 14.54 -9.87 -1.93
CA MET A 157 13.12 -9.87 -2.25
C MET A 157 12.80 -9.44 -3.68
N VAL A 158 13.77 -9.01 -4.48
CA VAL A 158 13.54 -8.40 -5.81
C VAL A 158 12.76 -9.31 -6.76
N ASP A 159 13.05 -10.61 -6.76
CA ASP A 159 12.37 -11.57 -7.64
C ASP A 159 10.93 -11.86 -7.19
N SER A 160 10.64 -11.65 -5.91
CA SER A 160 9.34 -11.94 -5.28
C SER A 160 8.46 -10.70 -5.12
N ILE A 161 9.01 -9.49 -5.27
CA ILE A 161 8.32 -8.24 -4.98
C ILE A 161 7.10 -8.00 -5.88
N ASP A 162 7.14 -8.50 -7.13
CA ASP A 162 6.04 -8.32 -8.09
C ASP A 162 4.75 -9.01 -7.62
N LEU A 163 4.89 -10.10 -6.84
CA LEU A 163 3.76 -10.79 -6.21
C LEU A 163 3.09 -9.95 -5.12
N LEU A 164 3.84 -9.03 -4.51
CA LEU A 164 3.44 -8.22 -3.35
C LEU A 164 2.98 -6.81 -3.73
N LEU A 165 3.52 -6.19 -4.79
CA LEU A 165 3.23 -4.80 -5.14
C LEU A 165 1.72 -4.51 -5.29
N MET A 166 1.02 -5.28 -6.13
CA MET A 166 -0.43 -5.06 -6.33
C MET A 166 -1.23 -5.28 -5.03
N PRO A 167 -1.07 -6.40 -4.28
CA PRO A 167 -1.71 -6.56 -2.98
C PRO A 167 -1.45 -5.42 -2.00
N LEU A 168 -0.21 -4.95 -1.87
CA LEU A 168 0.16 -3.86 -0.96
C LEU A 168 -0.51 -2.54 -1.36
N PHE A 169 -0.54 -2.21 -2.65
CA PHE A 169 -1.23 -1.00 -3.12
C PHE A 169 -2.74 -1.08 -2.94
N LEU A 170 -3.35 -2.24 -3.16
CA LEU A 170 -4.77 -2.44 -2.89
C LEU A 170 -5.08 -2.25 -1.40
N LYS A 171 -4.28 -2.85 -0.51
CA LYS A 171 -4.50 -2.79 0.93
C LYS A 171 -4.21 -1.42 1.53
N SER A 172 -3.26 -0.67 0.99
CA SER A 172 -3.03 0.74 1.36
C SER A 172 -4.06 1.70 0.74
N SER A 173 -4.89 1.26 -0.20
CA SER A 173 -5.90 2.10 -0.86
C SER A 173 -7.33 1.93 -0.32
N GLN A 174 -7.50 1.11 0.72
CA GLN A 174 -8.81 0.84 1.32
C GLN A 174 -9.16 1.85 2.44
N ASP A 175 -10.43 1.87 2.86
CA ASP A 175 -10.91 2.79 3.89
C ASP A 175 -10.70 2.30 5.33
N LYS A 176 -10.43 0.99 5.52
CA LYS A 176 -10.14 0.43 6.85
C LYS A 176 -8.76 0.85 7.33
N ARG A 177 -8.72 1.96 8.07
CA ARG A 177 -7.51 2.63 8.60
C ARG A 177 -6.47 1.64 9.15
N PHE A 178 -6.91 0.75 10.04
CA PHE A 178 -6.06 -0.25 10.68
C PHE A 178 -5.25 -1.15 9.73
N VAL A 179 -5.85 -1.56 8.61
CA VAL A 179 -5.17 -2.40 7.60
C VAL A 179 -4.39 -1.52 6.62
N CYS A 180 -4.93 -0.35 6.31
CA CYS A 180 -4.30 0.65 5.45
C CYS A 180 -2.93 1.10 6.01
N GLU A 181 -2.87 1.46 7.30
CA GLU A 181 -1.64 1.89 7.98
C GLU A 181 -0.57 0.79 7.98
N ALA A 182 -0.96 -0.47 8.23
CA ALA A 182 -0.01 -1.59 8.17
C ALA A 182 0.52 -1.82 6.74
N ALA A 183 -0.32 -1.66 5.72
CA ALA A 183 0.12 -1.75 4.33
C ALA A 183 1.05 -0.59 3.93
N GLU A 184 0.79 0.61 4.42
CA GLU A 184 1.68 1.76 4.22
C GLU A 184 3.03 1.55 4.93
N ALA A 185 3.04 1.01 6.14
CA ALA A 185 4.27 0.65 6.85
C ALA A 185 5.09 -0.38 6.06
N ALA A 186 4.45 -1.39 5.48
CA ALA A 186 5.11 -2.36 4.62
C ALA A 186 5.70 -1.71 3.35
N LEU A 187 4.95 -0.82 2.69
CA LEU A 187 5.45 -0.07 1.53
C LEU A 187 6.63 0.86 1.90
N ILE A 188 6.58 1.50 3.07
CA ILE A 188 7.69 2.32 3.58
C ILE A 188 8.92 1.44 3.80
N SER A 189 8.76 0.29 4.47
CA SER A 189 9.86 -0.67 4.66
C SER A 189 10.46 -1.10 3.33
N MET A 190 9.64 -1.49 2.36
CA MET A 190 10.06 -1.84 0.99
C MET A 190 10.91 -0.73 0.35
N THR A 191 10.42 0.52 0.35
CA THR A 191 11.15 1.67 -0.22
C THR A 191 12.40 2.07 0.58
N SER A 192 12.56 1.57 1.81
CA SER A 192 13.71 1.85 2.68
C SER A 192 14.82 0.82 2.53
N TRP A 193 14.49 -0.43 2.14
CA TRP A 193 15.43 -1.56 2.16
C TRP A 193 15.71 -2.16 0.79
N ILE A 194 14.96 -1.78 -0.25
CA ILE A 194 15.23 -2.16 -1.64
C ILE A 194 15.70 -0.91 -2.39
N SER A 195 16.67 -1.07 -3.29
CA SER A 195 17.24 0.01 -4.08
C SER A 195 16.16 0.61 -4.99
N PRO A 196 16.01 1.94 -5.00
CA PRO A 196 15.13 2.64 -5.91
C PRO A 196 15.39 2.30 -7.38
N SER A 197 16.64 2.01 -7.76
CA SER A 197 16.99 1.69 -9.16
C SER A 197 16.23 0.46 -9.68
N ILE A 198 15.98 -0.52 -8.81
CA ILE A 198 15.24 -1.76 -9.10
C ILE A 198 13.74 -1.55 -8.86
N LEU A 199 13.39 -0.86 -7.78
CA LEU A 199 11.99 -0.70 -7.36
C LEU A 199 11.20 0.22 -8.31
N LEU A 200 11.77 1.34 -8.73
CA LEU A 200 11.04 2.36 -9.49
C LEU A 200 10.52 1.88 -10.86
N PRO A 201 11.28 1.11 -11.67
CA PRO A 201 10.75 0.49 -12.88
C PRO A 201 9.54 -0.40 -12.60
N LYS A 202 9.60 -1.24 -11.56
CA LYS A 202 8.50 -2.12 -11.15
C LYS A 202 7.28 -1.35 -10.66
N MET A 203 7.46 -0.15 -10.12
CA MET A 203 6.37 0.73 -9.68
C MET A 203 5.67 1.50 -10.83
N GLN A 204 6.31 1.60 -11.99
CA GLN A 204 5.82 2.40 -13.13
C GLN A 204 4.36 2.06 -13.56
N PRO A 205 3.95 0.78 -13.65
CA PRO A 205 2.57 0.44 -14.00
C PRO A 205 1.52 1.00 -13.02
N TYR A 206 1.88 1.16 -11.75
CA TYR A 206 0.97 1.59 -10.69
C TYR A 206 0.75 3.12 -10.68
N LEU A 207 1.72 3.90 -11.18
CA LEU A 207 1.58 5.35 -11.37
C LEU A 207 0.53 5.70 -12.42
N LYS A 208 0.28 4.79 -13.37
CA LYS A 208 -0.74 4.92 -14.43
C LYS A 208 -1.96 4.04 -14.19
N ASN A 209 -2.13 3.50 -12.98
CA ASN A 209 -3.23 2.59 -12.66
C ASN A 209 -4.59 3.29 -12.86
N ARG A 210 -5.63 2.55 -13.27
CA ARG A 210 -6.99 3.11 -13.41
C ARG A 210 -7.56 3.62 -12.08
N ASN A 211 -7.23 2.97 -10.96
CA ASN A 211 -7.68 3.37 -9.64
C ASN A 211 -6.89 4.59 -9.11
N PRO A 212 -7.55 5.75 -8.85
CA PRO A 212 -6.87 6.95 -8.37
C PRO A 212 -6.20 6.79 -7.00
N ARG A 213 -6.73 5.94 -6.12
CA ARG A 213 -6.14 5.70 -4.79
C ARG A 213 -4.82 4.94 -4.91
N ILE A 214 -4.77 3.93 -5.78
CA ILE A 214 -3.53 3.20 -6.09
C ILE A 214 -2.49 4.15 -6.69
N ARG A 215 -2.88 4.99 -7.65
CA ARG A 215 -1.98 5.99 -8.22
C ARG A 215 -1.41 6.90 -7.14
N ALA A 216 -2.24 7.41 -6.23
CA ALA A 216 -1.78 8.27 -5.15
C ALA A 216 -0.75 7.55 -4.25
N LYS A 217 -1.00 6.30 -3.85
CA LYS A 217 -0.06 5.53 -3.01
C LYS A 217 1.24 5.20 -3.74
N ALA A 218 1.16 4.82 -5.02
CA ALA A 218 2.33 4.60 -5.85
C ALA A 218 3.17 5.88 -6.00
N SER A 219 2.53 7.03 -6.23
CA SER A 219 3.21 8.33 -6.33
C SER A 219 3.91 8.73 -5.03
N VAL A 220 3.30 8.46 -3.88
CA VAL A 220 3.94 8.72 -2.56
C VAL A 220 5.18 7.85 -2.39
N CYS A 221 5.08 6.55 -2.66
CA CYS A 221 6.21 5.62 -2.54
C CYS A 221 7.33 5.97 -3.53
N PHE A 222 6.95 6.36 -4.76
CA PHE A 222 7.86 6.83 -5.78
C PHE A 222 8.64 8.07 -5.30
N SER A 223 7.92 9.10 -4.86
CA SER A 223 8.50 10.35 -4.37
C SER A 223 9.46 10.12 -3.19
N LYS A 224 9.10 9.23 -2.26
CA LYS A 224 9.97 8.85 -1.12
C LYS A 224 11.24 8.12 -1.54
N SER A 225 11.24 7.43 -2.68
CA SER A 225 12.39 6.68 -3.19
C SER A 225 13.39 7.55 -3.97
N VAL A 226 12.93 8.68 -4.54
CA VAL A 226 13.76 9.61 -5.33
C VAL A 226 14.98 10.14 -4.55
N PRO A 227 14.84 10.62 -3.30
CA PRO A 227 15.98 10.99 -2.45
C PRO A 227 17.11 9.97 -2.39
N ARG A 228 16.75 8.70 -2.25
CA ARG A 228 17.70 7.59 -2.15
C ARG A 228 18.32 7.29 -3.51
N LEU A 229 17.52 7.32 -4.58
CA LEU A 229 18.02 7.13 -5.94
C LEU A 229 19.12 8.14 -6.26
N VAL A 230 18.89 9.43 -5.97
CA VAL A 230 19.85 10.52 -6.19
C VAL A 230 21.13 10.32 -5.39
N SER A 231 21.03 9.83 -4.16
CA SER A 231 22.21 9.53 -3.34
C SER A 231 22.98 8.29 -3.83
N GLU A 232 22.29 7.31 -4.42
CA GLU A 232 22.87 6.08 -4.96
C GLU A 232 23.48 6.28 -6.36
N THR A 233 23.01 7.25 -7.15
CA THR A 233 23.45 7.47 -8.54
C THR A 233 24.51 8.55 -8.66
N LEU A 234 25.53 8.28 -9.48
CA LEU A 234 26.48 9.31 -9.90
C LEU A 234 25.78 10.35 -10.78
N PRO A 235 26.27 11.62 -10.82
CA PRO A 235 25.67 12.67 -11.63
C PRO A 235 25.49 12.33 -13.11
N GLU A 236 26.39 11.50 -13.68
CA GLU A 236 26.29 11.05 -15.08
C GLU A 236 25.25 9.94 -15.28
N ASP A 237 25.02 9.10 -14.27
CA ASP A 237 24.01 8.05 -14.33
C ASP A 237 22.59 8.59 -14.13
N LEU A 238 22.47 9.79 -13.54
CA LEU A 238 21.21 10.52 -13.45
C LEU A 238 20.57 10.77 -14.83
N LEU A 239 21.40 10.90 -15.87
CA LEU A 239 20.99 11.09 -17.27
C LEU A 239 20.47 9.81 -17.92
N LYS A 240 20.83 8.65 -17.39
CA LYS A 240 20.37 7.33 -17.85
C LYS A 240 19.03 6.95 -17.23
N ILE A 241 18.56 7.70 -16.25
CA ILE A 241 17.26 7.46 -15.62
C ILE A 241 16.17 7.80 -16.65
N PRO A 242 15.13 6.95 -16.82
CA PRO A 242 14.06 7.20 -17.77
C PRO A 242 13.51 8.63 -17.69
N ALA A 243 13.33 9.28 -18.84
CA ALA A 243 12.87 10.67 -18.95
C ALA A 243 11.57 10.95 -18.17
N PHE A 244 10.74 9.93 -17.95
CA PHE A 244 9.54 10.01 -17.12
C PHE A 244 9.82 10.36 -15.64
N PHE A 245 10.97 9.95 -15.10
CA PHE A 245 11.37 10.20 -13.71
C PHE A 245 12.22 11.47 -13.55
N ALA A 246 12.83 11.95 -14.64
CA ALA A 246 13.74 13.10 -14.62
C ALA A 246 13.12 14.38 -14.02
N PRO A 247 11.87 14.80 -14.32
CA PRO A 247 11.30 16.02 -13.73
C PRO A 247 11.20 15.97 -12.20
N MET A 248 10.80 14.81 -11.64
CA MET A 248 10.71 14.63 -10.19
C MET A 248 12.09 14.64 -9.53
N ILE A 249 13.05 13.95 -10.13
CA ILE A 249 14.43 13.85 -9.64
C ILE A 249 15.13 15.21 -9.69
N ILE A 250 14.99 15.93 -10.79
CA ILE A 250 15.55 17.27 -10.97
C ILE A 250 14.96 18.23 -9.94
N SER A 251 13.64 18.20 -9.72
CA SER A 251 12.99 19.04 -8.70
C SER A 251 13.57 18.80 -7.30
N ASP A 252 13.73 17.55 -6.86
CA ASP A 252 14.30 17.22 -5.54
C ASP A 252 15.81 17.55 -5.46
N TYR A 253 16.58 17.25 -6.51
CA TYR A 253 18.01 17.60 -6.56
C TYR A 253 18.24 19.11 -6.46
N LEU A 254 17.47 19.90 -7.19
CA LEU A 254 17.53 21.37 -7.17
C LEU A 254 17.15 21.95 -5.80
N GLN A 255 16.15 21.35 -5.15
CA GLN A 255 15.72 21.75 -3.81
C GLN A 255 16.82 21.49 -2.77
N ARG A 256 17.57 20.40 -2.92
CA ARG A 256 18.73 20.05 -2.05
C ARG A 256 20.00 20.82 -2.37
N ASN A 257 20.17 21.23 -3.63
CA ASN A 257 21.39 21.90 -4.12
C ASN A 257 21.08 23.26 -4.77
N PRO A 258 20.55 24.24 -4.01
CA PRO A 258 20.08 25.51 -4.58
C PRO A 258 21.16 26.31 -5.31
N LYS A 259 22.44 26.11 -4.94
CA LYS A 259 23.59 26.78 -5.58
C LYS A 259 24.05 26.15 -6.90
N ARG A 260 23.59 24.95 -7.26
CA ARG A 260 23.99 24.22 -8.48
C ARG A 260 22.94 24.25 -9.61
N GLY A 261 21.83 24.96 -9.40
CA GLY A 261 20.61 24.81 -10.22
C GLY A 261 20.63 25.37 -11.64
N PHE A 262 21.67 26.10 -12.03
CA PHE A 262 21.75 26.71 -13.37
C PHE A 262 22.32 25.80 -14.46
N ARG A 263 23.07 24.74 -14.13
CA ARG A 263 23.68 23.85 -15.15
C ARG A 263 22.80 22.68 -15.61
N ILE A 264 21.82 22.26 -14.82
CA ILE A 264 21.06 21.02 -15.09
C ILE A 264 19.81 21.26 -15.96
N LYS A 265 19.27 22.49 -15.97
CA LYS A 265 18.11 22.84 -16.81
C LYS A 265 18.35 22.62 -18.32
N TYR A 266 19.60 22.62 -18.76
CA TYR A 266 19.95 22.49 -20.18
C TYR A 266 20.16 21.05 -20.66
N ILE A 267 20.26 20.06 -19.78
CA ILE A 267 20.62 18.69 -20.19
C ILE A 267 19.38 17.80 -20.46
N PHE A 268 18.20 18.16 -19.94
CA PHE A 268 16.97 17.35 -20.05
C PHE A 268 15.86 18.00 -20.90
N MET A 269 16.20 19.02 -21.69
CA MET A 269 15.26 19.70 -22.61
C MET A 269 15.49 19.32 -24.09
N LEU A 270 16.23 18.23 -24.34
CA LEU A 270 16.40 17.56 -25.64
C LEU A 270 15.88 16.12 -25.51
#